data_AF-M3DEB5-F1
#
_entry.id   AF-M3DEB5-F1
#
_cell.length_a   1.000
_cell.length_b   1.000
_cell.length_c   1.000
_cell.angle_alpha   90.00
_cell.angle_beta   90.00
_cell.angle_gamma   90.00
#
_symmetry.space_group_name_H-M   'P 1'
#
loop_
_entity.id
_entity.type
_entity.pdbx_description
1 polymer ?
#
loop_
_entity_poly.entity_id
_entity_poly.type
_entity_poly.pdbx_seq_one_letter_code
_entity_poly.pdbx_strand_id
1 'polypeptide(L)'
;MKTILNIIWLILSGFWLFVGYLFAGLLLCITIIGIPFGIASFRIGIYALWPFGYSAVERRDAGAPSCLGNILWLLLAGWWLALTHIVTGLVLCVTIIGIPFGIANFKLVPVSLMPLGREIVRSDEPFAQQRF
;
A
#
# COMPACT_ATOMS: atom_id res chain seq x y z
N MET A 1 -14.57 7.78 -14.14
CA MET A 1 -13.67 6.68 -14.60
C MET A 1 -12.99 5.94 -13.46
N LYS A 2 -12.48 6.62 -12.42
CA LYS A 2 -11.78 6.02 -11.26
C LYS A 2 -12.60 4.88 -10.59
N THR A 3 -13.91 5.03 -10.41
CA THR A 3 -14.77 4.03 -9.73
C THR A 3 -14.86 2.70 -10.48
N ILE A 4 -14.99 2.71 -11.80
CA ILE A 4 -15.09 1.48 -12.61
C ILE A 4 -13.78 0.68 -12.52
N LEU A 5 -12.63 1.36 -12.63
CA LEU A 5 -11.31 0.74 -12.46
C LEU A 5 -11.14 0.14 -11.07
N ASN A 6 -11.60 0.82 -10.02
CA ASN A 6 -11.56 0.28 -8.66
C ASN A 6 -12.48 -0.94 -8.47
N ILE A 7 -13.67 -0.95 -9.09
CA ILE A 7 -14.57 -2.12 -9.02
C ILE A 7 -13.91 -3.33 -9.69
N ILE A 8 -13.35 -3.16 -10.90
CA ILE A 8 -12.65 -4.24 -11.61
C ILE A 8 -11.46 -4.72 -10.79
N TRP A 9 -10.68 -3.79 -10.24
CA TRP A 9 -9.54 -4.10 -9.38
C TRP A 9 -9.91 -4.86 -8.12
N LEU A 10 -11.01 -4.47 -7.45
CA LEU A 10 -11.46 -5.10 -6.22
C LEU A 10 -11.77 -6.59 -6.44
N ILE A 11 -12.38 -6.91 -7.59
CA ILE A 11 -12.68 -8.29 -8.00
C ILE A 11 -11.40 -9.05 -8.39
N LEU A 12 -10.47 -8.41 -9.09
CA LEU A 12 -9.26 -9.08 -9.61
C LEU A 12 -8.18 -9.31 -8.56
N SER A 13 -7.94 -8.35 -7.65
CA SER A 13 -6.78 -8.40 -6.73
C SER A 13 -6.95 -7.56 -5.45
N GLY A 14 -7.64 -6.43 -5.52
CA GLY A 14 -7.74 -5.46 -4.43
C GLY A 14 -8.30 -6.04 -3.13
N PHE A 15 -9.30 -6.92 -3.20
CA PHE A 15 -9.84 -7.60 -2.02
C PHE A 15 -8.80 -8.50 -1.33
N TRP A 16 -8.05 -9.29 -2.10
CA TRP A 16 -7.03 -10.19 -1.56
C TRP A 16 -5.88 -9.44 -0.91
N LEU A 17 -5.42 -8.35 -1.54
CA LEU A 17 -4.39 -7.49 -0.97
C LEU A 17 -4.87 -6.85 0.33
N PHE A 18 -6.09 -6.29 0.35
CA PHE A 18 -6.69 -5.72 1.55
C PHE A 18 -6.73 -6.71 2.72
N VAL A 19 -7.16 -7.95 2.46
CA VAL A 19 -7.18 -9.02 3.47
C VAL A 19 -5.75 -9.36 3.94
N GLY A 20 -4.77 -9.40 3.03
CA GLY A 20 -3.36 -9.58 3.40
C GLY A 20 -2.84 -8.50 4.36
N TYR A 21 -3.16 -7.23 4.09
CA TYR A 21 -2.81 -6.11 4.97
C TYR A 21 -3.56 -6.12 6.31
N LEU A 22 -4.83 -6.54 6.31
CA LEU A 22 -5.62 -6.73 7.54
C LEU A 22 -5.01 -7.83 8.40
N PHE A 23 -4.65 -8.95 7.79
CA PHE A 23 -4.01 -10.06 8.50
C PHE A 23 -2.65 -9.66 9.07
N ALA A 24 -1.81 -9.02 8.26
CA ALA A 24 -0.53 -8.46 8.72
C ALA A 24 -0.72 -7.46 9.87
N GLY A 25 -1.70 -6.56 9.73
CA GLY A 25 -1.98 -5.54 10.73
C GLY A 25 -2.47 -6.14 12.05
N LEU A 26 -3.36 -7.12 11.98
CA LEU A 26 -3.85 -7.84 13.15
C LEU A 26 -2.73 -8.61 13.85
N LEU A 27 -1.87 -9.29 13.08
CA LEU A 27 -0.71 -10.03 13.62
C LEU A 27 0.26 -9.09 14.34
N LEU A 28 0.53 -7.90 13.78
CA LEU A 28 1.37 -6.90 14.43
C LEU A 28 0.72 -6.32 15.68
N CYS A 29 -0.60 -6.09 15.66
CA CYS A 29 -1.35 -5.61 16.82
C CYS A 29 -1.38 -6.57 18.01
N ILE A 30 -1.08 -7.87 17.82
CA ILE A 30 -0.93 -8.83 18.93
C ILE A 30 0.25 -8.40 19.83
N THR A 31 1.27 -7.77 19.25
CA THR A 31 2.40 -7.24 20.01
C THR A 31 2.14 -5.77 20.36
N ILE A 32 2.36 -5.38 21.62
CA ILE A 32 2.19 -3.98 22.05
C ILE A 32 3.09 -3.03 21.22
N ILE A 33 4.30 -3.49 20.89
CA ILE A 33 5.28 -2.74 20.08
C ILE A 33 4.85 -2.65 18.61
N GLY A 34 4.11 -3.65 18.11
CA GLY A 34 3.64 -3.74 16.72
C GLY A 34 2.38 -2.92 16.41
N ILE A 35 1.63 -2.47 17.41
CA ILE A 35 0.42 -1.65 17.24
C ILE A 35 0.59 -0.48 16.24
N PRO A 36 1.60 0.40 16.34
CA PRO A 36 1.79 1.49 15.38
C PRO A 36 2.00 0.98 13.94
N PHE A 37 2.66 -0.17 13.78
CA PHE A 37 2.86 -0.82 12.49
C PHE A 37 1.57 -1.46 11.97
N GLY A 38 0.76 -2.03 12.85
CA GLY A 38 -0.55 -2.56 12.50
C GLY A 38 -1.49 -1.48 11.95
N ILE A 39 -1.50 -0.30 12.57
CA ILE A 39 -2.24 0.87 12.08
C ILE A 39 -1.74 1.29 10.68
N ALA A 40 -0.42 1.33 10.47
CA ALA A 40 0.15 1.62 9.15
C ALA A 40 -0.27 0.58 8.10
N SER A 41 -0.30 -0.70 8.48
CA SER A 41 -0.79 -1.81 7.64
C SER A 41 -2.25 -1.63 7.22
N PHE A 42 -3.14 -1.35 8.18
CA PHE A 42 -4.56 -1.13 7.89
C PHE A 42 -4.79 0.05 6.93
N ARG A 43 -4.05 1.15 7.14
CA ARG A 43 -4.10 2.32 6.25
C ARG A 43 -3.72 1.96 4.81
N ILE A 44 -2.64 1.20 4.62
CA ILE A 44 -2.24 0.76 3.28
C ILE A 44 -3.20 -0.27 2.73
N GLY A 45 -3.77 -1.15 3.56
CA GLY A 45 -4.82 -2.07 3.16
C GLY A 45 -6.00 -1.33 2.52
N ILE A 46 -6.50 -0.27 3.16
CA ILE A 46 -7.61 0.53 2.62
C ILE A 46 -7.21 1.17 1.28
N TYR A 47 -5.97 1.65 1.16
CA TYR A 47 -5.45 2.18 -0.10
C TYR A 47 -5.32 1.10 -1.19
N ALA A 48 -4.88 -0.12 -0.83
CA ALA A 48 -4.79 -1.25 -1.74
C ALA A 48 -6.17 -1.74 -2.18
N LEU A 49 -7.22 -1.54 -1.38
CA LEU A 49 -8.60 -1.82 -1.77
C LEU A 49 -9.07 -0.87 -2.89
N TRP A 50 -8.66 0.40 -2.83
CA TRP A 50 -9.12 1.47 -3.73
C TRP A 50 -7.96 2.37 -4.23
N PRO A 51 -7.04 1.86 -5.05
CA PRO A 51 -5.81 2.56 -5.38
C PRO A 51 -6.00 3.70 -6.40
N PHE A 52 -7.01 3.62 -7.28
CA PHE A 52 -7.15 4.62 -8.35
C PHE A 52 -7.79 5.91 -7.84
N GLY A 53 -7.08 7.02 -8.03
CA GLY A 53 -7.47 8.34 -7.54
C GLY A 53 -6.69 8.80 -6.31
N TYR A 54 -5.78 7.98 -5.81
CA TYR A 54 -4.90 8.29 -4.69
C TYR A 54 -3.43 8.06 -5.07
N SER A 55 -2.56 8.91 -4.55
CA SER A 55 -1.11 8.85 -4.76
C SER A 55 -0.40 8.83 -3.41
N ALA A 56 0.61 7.96 -3.27
CA ALA A 56 1.45 7.91 -2.08
C ALA A 56 2.65 8.87 -2.23
N VAL A 57 2.60 10.01 -1.55
CA VAL A 57 3.65 11.03 -1.55
C VAL A 57 4.55 10.90 -0.32
N GLU A 58 5.78 11.40 -0.42
CA GLU A 58 6.70 11.46 0.72
C GLU A 58 6.31 12.61 1.64
N ARG A 59 6.24 12.32 2.95
CA ARG A 59 5.98 13.34 3.95
C ARG A 59 7.26 14.14 4.20
N ARG A 60 7.15 15.47 4.28
CA ARG A 60 8.30 16.36 4.57
C ARG A 60 8.87 16.17 5.98
N ASP A 61 8.08 15.66 6.92
CA ASP A 61 8.51 15.35 8.30
C ASP A 61 9.11 13.94 8.45
N ALA A 62 9.28 13.20 7.36
CA ALA A 62 9.91 11.89 7.37
C ALA A 62 11.42 12.01 7.66
N GLY A 63 11.77 11.95 8.94
CA GLY A 63 13.16 11.97 9.42
C GLY A 63 13.72 10.58 9.75
N ALA A 64 14.84 10.56 10.48
CA ALA A 64 15.51 9.35 10.96
C ALA A 64 14.59 8.33 11.67
N PRO A 65 13.56 8.72 12.47
CA PRO A 65 12.64 7.77 13.09
C PRO A 65 11.83 6.94 12.09
N SER A 66 11.43 7.54 10.95
CA SER A 66 10.70 6.85 9.89
C SER A 66 11.58 5.81 9.17
N CYS A 67 12.88 6.07 9.06
CA CYS A 67 13.84 5.11 8.50
C CYS A 67 14.00 3.89 9.41
N LEU A 68 14.23 4.10 10.71
CA LEU A 68 14.31 3.03 11.72
C LEU A 68 13.02 2.19 11.77
N GLY A 69 11.86 2.85 11.76
CA GLY A 69 10.59 2.16 11.69
C GLY A 69 10.43 1.35 10.40
N ASN A 70 10.83 1.88 9.24
CA ASN A 70 10.76 1.14 7.98
C ASN A 70 11.66 -0.10 7.98
N ILE A 71 12.82 -0.06 8.66
CA ILE A 71 13.68 -1.24 8.82
C ILE A 71 12.97 -2.32 9.64
N LEU A 72 12.40 -1.96 10.79
CA LEU A 72 11.62 -2.89 11.62
C LEU A 72 10.42 -3.44 10.85
N TRP A 73 9.70 -2.58 10.14
CA TRP A 73 8.58 -2.96 9.30
C TRP A 73 8.99 -3.95 8.22
N LEU A 74 10.10 -3.70 7.52
CA LEU A 74 10.57 -4.56 6.44
C LEU A 74 10.88 -5.97 6.94
N LEU A 75 11.41 -6.11 8.15
CA LEU A 75 11.69 -7.40 8.79
C LEU A 75 10.41 -8.13 9.23
N LEU A 76 9.42 -7.40 9.74
CA LEU A 76 8.20 -7.99 10.31
C LEU A 76 7.13 -8.31 9.25
N ALA A 77 6.83 -7.32 8.38
CA ALA A 77 5.65 -7.34 7.52
C ALA A 77 5.94 -6.93 6.07
N GLY A 78 6.83 -5.96 5.85
CA GLY A 78 7.01 -5.32 4.56
C GLY A 78 7.48 -6.25 3.44
N TRP A 79 8.38 -7.19 3.73
CA TRP A 79 8.97 -8.03 2.68
C TRP A 79 7.97 -9.00 2.04
N TRP A 80 7.13 -9.68 2.85
CA TRP A 80 6.16 -10.65 2.33
C TRP A 80 4.90 -9.98 1.78
N LEU A 81 4.50 -8.81 2.30
CA LEU A 81 3.46 -7.99 1.66
C LEU A 81 3.91 -7.47 0.29
N ALA A 82 5.16 -7.00 0.18
CA ALA A 82 5.75 -6.61 -1.10
C ALA A 82 5.84 -7.80 -2.06
N LEU A 83 6.22 -8.98 -1.58
CA LEU A 83 6.21 -10.20 -2.38
C LEU A 83 4.79 -10.54 -2.87
N THR A 84 3.78 -10.39 -2.01
CA THR A 84 2.37 -10.59 -2.38
C THR A 84 1.98 -9.66 -3.53
N HIS A 85 2.37 -8.38 -3.49
CA HIS A 85 2.17 -7.45 -4.61
C HIS A 85 2.92 -7.86 -5.88
N ILE A 86 4.16 -8.35 -5.76
CA ILE A 86 4.95 -8.79 -6.91
C ILE A 86 4.29 -9.99 -7.58
N VAL A 87 3.93 -11.01 -6.79
CA VAL A 87 3.32 -12.25 -7.29
C VAL A 87 1.95 -11.97 -7.91
N THR A 88 1.07 -11.25 -7.20
CA THR A 88 -0.24 -10.91 -7.74
C THR A 88 -0.14 -9.99 -8.96
N GLY A 89 0.85 -9.08 -9.01
CA GLY A 89 1.12 -8.24 -10.17
C GLY A 89 1.54 -9.06 -11.39
N LEU A 90 2.42 -10.04 -11.19
CA LEU A 90 2.86 -10.96 -12.24
C LEU A 90 1.70 -11.81 -12.77
N VAL A 91 0.85 -12.34 -11.87
CA VAL A 91 -0.34 -13.12 -12.24
C VAL A 91 -1.31 -12.28 -13.08
N LEU A 92 -1.54 -11.02 -12.72
CA LEU A 92 -2.39 -10.12 -13.52
C LEU A 92 -1.78 -9.86 -14.91
N CYS A 93 -0.46 -9.70 -14.99
CA CYS A 93 0.24 -9.48 -16.26
C CYS A 93 0.19 -10.68 -17.22
N VAL A 94 -0.23 -11.88 -16.79
CA VAL A 94 -0.43 -13.04 -17.68
C VAL A 94 -1.54 -12.76 -18.72
N THR A 95 -2.48 -11.88 -18.39
CA THR A 95 -3.59 -11.52 -19.29
C THR A 95 -3.41 -10.12 -19.86
N ILE A 96 -3.75 -9.92 -21.14
CA ILE A 96 -3.68 -8.58 -21.79
C ILE A 96 -4.51 -7.55 -21.01
N ILE A 97 -5.69 -7.95 -20.51
CA ILE A 97 -6.59 -7.10 -19.72
C ILE A 97 -6.01 -6.79 -18.34
N GLY A 98 -5.24 -7.71 -17.75
CA GLY A 98 -4.66 -7.60 -16.42
C GLY A 98 -3.37 -6.78 -16.36
N ILE A 99 -2.64 -6.61 -17.48
CA ILE A 99 -1.42 -5.76 -17.56
C ILE A 99 -1.58 -4.39 -16.87
N PRO A 100 -2.61 -3.56 -17.18
CA PRO A 100 -2.78 -2.26 -16.50
C PRO A 100 -2.95 -2.39 -14.98
N PHE A 101 -3.59 -3.46 -14.51
CA PHE A 101 -3.77 -3.73 -13.08
C PHE A 101 -2.48 -4.27 -12.44
N GLY A 102 -1.71 -5.10 -13.15
CA GLY A 102 -0.39 -5.55 -12.70
C GLY A 102 0.56 -4.36 -12.50
N ILE A 103 0.57 -3.41 -13.43
CA ILE A 103 1.33 -2.15 -13.30
C ILE A 103 0.85 -1.35 -12.07
N ALA A 104 -0.46 -1.24 -11.86
CA ALA A 104 -1.00 -0.58 -10.66
C ALA A 104 -0.52 -1.27 -9.37
N ASN A 105 -0.43 -2.60 -9.39
CA ASN A 105 0.03 -3.39 -8.25
C ASN A 105 1.52 -3.17 -7.95
N PHE A 106 2.36 -3.15 -8.98
CA PHE A 106 3.78 -2.85 -8.80
C PHE A 106 4.03 -1.43 -8.27
N LYS A 107 3.15 -0.47 -8.57
CA LYS A 107 3.22 0.89 -8.00
C LYS A 107 2.93 0.93 -6.50
N LEU A 108 2.25 -0.07 -5.94
CA LEU A 108 2.00 -0.19 -4.50
C LEU A 108 3.19 -0.82 -3.75
N VAL A 109 4.12 -1.49 -4.44
CA VAL A 109 5.28 -2.14 -3.80
C VAL A 109 6.14 -1.17 -2.97
N PRO A 110 6.51 0.03 -3.45
CA PRO A 110 7.31 0.96 -2.63
C PRO A 110 6.58 1.41 -1.36
N VAL A 111 5.26 1.64 -1.44
CA VAL A 111 4.47 2.03 -0.26
C VAL A 111 4.34 0.88 0.74
N SER A 112 4.27 -0.36 0.23
CA SER A 112 4.28 -1.58 1.03
C SER A 112 5.59 -1.78 1.78
N LEU A 113 6.73 -1.49 1.15
CA LEU A 113 8.06 -1.65 1.74
C LEU A 113 8.37 -0.55 2.78
N MET A 114 7.93 0.68 2.54
CA MET A 114 8.34 1.85 3.34
C MET A 114 7.13 2.72 3.73
N PRO A 115 6.27 2.25 4.66
CA PRO A 115 4.98 2.86 4.94
C PRO A 115 5.05 4.14 5.79
N LEU A 116 6.05 4.28 6.68
CA LEU A 116 6.01 5.28 7.75
C LEU A 116 6.33 6.71 7.28
N GLY A 117 7.05 6.86 6.18
CA GLY A 117 7.39 8.15 5.56
C GLY A 117 6.44 8.59 4.45
N ARG A 118 5.34 7.85 4.22
CA ARG A 118 4.42 8.09 3.11
C ARG A 118 3.04 8.53 3.59
N GLU A 119 2.45 9.45 2.86
CA GLU A 119 1.08 9.91 3.02
C GLU A 119 0.28 9.64 1.75
N ILE A 120 -0.99 9.27 1.92
CA ILE A 120 -1.87 8.87 0.83
C ILE A 120 -2.81 10.05 0.57
N VAL A 121 -2.53 10.79 -0.49
CA VAL A 121 -3.28 11.99 -0.87
C VAL A 121 -4.13 11.71 -2.11
N ARG A 122 -5.18 12.51 -2.35
CA ARG A 122 -5.93 12.40 -3.59
C ARG A 122 -5.10 12.92 -4.76
N SER A 123 -5.13 12.22 -5.89
CA SER A 123 -4.31 12.54 -7.05
C SER A 123 -4.73 13.82 -7.79
N ASP A 124 -5.88 14.41 -7.44
CA ASP A 124 -6.42 15.65 -8.00
C ASP A 124 -6.13 16.89 -7.14
N GLU A 125 -5.46 16.74 -5.99
CA GLU A 125 -5.02 17.91 -5.23
C GLU A 125 -3.88 18.63 -5.94
N PRO A 126 -3.99 19.96 -6.17
CA PRO A 126 -2.89 20.75 -6.70
C PRO A 126 -1.66 20.60 -5.83
N PHE A 127 -0.47 20.52 -6.44
CA PHE A 127 0.82 20.40 -5.72
C PHE A 127 1.02 21.48 -4.64
N ALA A 128 0.34 22.63 -4.78
CA ALA A 128 0.34 23.74 -3.83
C ALA A 128 -0.56 23.56 -2.59
N GLN A 129 -1.36 22.50 -2.49
CA GLN A 129 -2.19 22.21 -1.30
C GLN A 129 -1.69 21.02 -0.47
N GLN A 130 -0.63 20.34 -0.91
CA GLN A 130 0.11 19.39 -0.08
C GLN A 130 0.74 20.18 1.07
N ARG A 131 0.07 20.17 2.23
CA ARG A 131 0.35 21.00 3.42
C ARG A 131 1.82 21.40 3.54
N PHE A 132 2.06 22.69 3.30
CA PHE A 132 3.36 23.35 3.46
C PHE A 132 3.82 23.35 4.91
#